data_AF-A0A817K1V5-F1
#
_entry.id   AF-A0A817K1V5-F1
#
_cell.length_a   1.000
_cell.length_b   1.000
_cell.length_c   1.000
_cell.angle_alpha   90.00
_cell.angle_beta   90.00
_cell.angle_gamma   90.00
#
_symmetry.space_group_name_H-M   'P 1'
#
loop_
_entity.id
_entity.type
_entity.pdbx_description
1 polymer ?
#
loop_
_entity_poly.entity_id
_entity_poly.type
_entity_poly.pdbx_seq_one_letter_code
_entity_poly.pdbx_strand_id
1 'polypeptide(L)'
;MSESGYANDGIHVYYCGERINSMKTMSFEDLGSGYGRDPFQVCFAGHIINGAHPDSFQVLGDGYAKDIFHVYYQGDKMPGLMASTFVSLGSGYAKDSLNVYYYGRKAEGLGSILFYTSLN
;
A
#
# COMPACT_ATOMS: atom_id res chain seq x y z
N MET A 1 3.14 16.98 13.82
CA MET A 1 3.40 16.07 12.69
C MET A 1 3.19 14.66 13.19
N SER A 2 2.46 13.86 12.45
CA SER A 2 2.33 12.43 12.75
C SER A 2 3.65 11.71 12.49
N GLU A 3 3.77 10.47 12.97
CA GLU A 3 4.94 9.61 12.68
C GLU A 3 5.12 9.36 11.17
N SER A 4 4.04 9.46 10.38
CA SER A 4 4.04 9.34 8.92
C SER A 4 4.46 10.61 8.19
N GLY A 5 4.68 11.74 8.87
CA GLY A 5 5.04 13.02 8.24
C GLY A 5 3.87 13.88 7.76
N TYR A 6 2.62 13.48 8.03
CA TYR A 6 1.44 14.28 7.71
C TYR A 6 1.13 15.31 8.80
N ALA A 7 0.53 16.42 8.38
CA ALA A 7 -0.04 17.45 9.24
C ALA A 7 -1.28 18.05 8.57
N ASN A 8 -2.16 18.67 9.36
CA ASN A 8 -3.27 19.46 8.83
C ASN A 8 -3.48 20.71 9.70
N ASP A 9 -4.01 21.77 9.09
CA ASP A 9 -4.34 23.05 9.76
C ASP A 9 -5.87 23.26 9.90
N GLY A 10 -6.66 22.20 9.69
CA GLY A 10 -8.12 22.25 9.65
C GLY A 10 -8.70 22.73 8.31
N ILE A 11 -7.88 23.13 7.34
CA ILE A 11 -8.29 23.54 5.99
C ILE A 11 -7.57 22.70 4.92
N HIS A 12 -6.28 22.41 5.13
CA HIS A 12 -5.37 21.76 4.21
C HIS A 12 -4.64 20.60 4.88
N VAL A 13 -4.28 19.61 4.06
CA VAL A 13 -3.38 18.54 4.45
C VAL A 13 -1.99 18.81 3.89
N TYR A 14 -0.98 18.52 4.68
CA TYR A 14 0.43 18.70 4.36
C TYR A 14 1.20 17.40 4.55
N TYR A 15 2.21 17.19 3.72
CA TYR A 15 3.22 16.16 3.92
C TYR A 15 4.60 16.82 3.96
N CYS A 16 5.36 16.60 5.03
CA CYS A 16 6.69 17.21 5.22
C CYS A 16 6.72 18.74 5.01
N GLY A 17 5.63 19.44 5.32
CA GLY A 17 5.49 20.90 5.16
C GLY A 17 4.96 21.35 3.80
N GLU A 18 4.86 20.45 2.81
CA GLU A 18 4.28 20.75 1.51
C GLU A 18 2.78 20.47 1.49
N ARG A 19 2.00 21.40 0.91
CA ARG A 19 0.54 21.28 0.83
C ARG A 19 0.13 20.26 -0.23
N ILE A 20 -0.82 19.40 0.13
CA ILE A 20 -1.50 18.47 -0.80
C ILE A 20 -2.79 19.14 -1.28
N ASN A 21 -2.80 19.62 -2.52
CA ASN A 21 -3.86 20.51 -3.02
C ASN A 21 -5.25 19.87 -3.12
N SER A 22 -5.34 18.54 -3.18
CA SER A 22 -6.60 17.85 -3.50
C SER A 22 -7.28 17.18 -2.30
N MET A 23 -6.62 17.09 -1.14
CA MET A 23 -7.11 16.31 0.01
C MET A 23 -8.10 17.07 0.88
N LYS A 24 -9.16 16.37 1.33
CA LYS A 24 -10.18 16.92 2.22
C LYS A 24 -9.78 16.75 3.69
N THR A 25 -9.33 17.84 4.31
CA THR A 25 -8.85 17.87 5.70
C THR A 25 -9.82 17.31 6.75
N MET A 26 -11.13 17.56 6.62
CA MET A 26 -12.12 17.20 7.66
C MET A 26 -12.28 15.68 7.81
N SER A 27 -11.88 14.95 6.80
CA SER A 27 -12.03 13.50 6.69
C SER A 27 -10.70 12.82 6.37
N PHE A 28 -9.58 13.55 6.52
CA PHE A 28 -8.27 13.00 6.25
C PHE A 28 -7.85 12.11 7.41
N GLU A 29 -7.51 10.88 7.09
CA GLU A 29 -7.02 9.87 8.00
C GLU A 29 -5.57 9.56 7.64
N ASP A 30 -4.67 9.71 8.61
CA ASP A 30 -3.31 9.20 8.51
C ASP A 30 -3.35 7.70 8.85
N LEU A 31 -3.02 6.87 7.87
CA LEU A 31 -3.08 5.42 7.99
C LEU A 31 -1.75 4.80 8.47
N GLY A 32 -0.72 5.61 8.71
CA GLY A 32 0.61 5.14 9.04
C GLY A 32 1.48 4.86 7.81
N SER A 33 2.78 4.67 8.04
CA SER A 33 3.75 4.24 7.01
C SER A 33 3.77 5.13 5.75
N GLY A 34 3.46 6.42 5.89
CA GLY A 34 3.40 7.37 4.78
C GLY A 34 2.10 7.32 3.96
N TYR A 35 1.15 6.43 4.29
CA TYR A 35 -0.17 6.40 3.66
C TYR A 35 -1.16 7.30 4.38
N GLY A 36 -2.02 7.95 3.62
CA GLY A 36 -3.18 8.67 4.13
C GLY A 36 -4.35 8.54 3.17
N ARG A 37 -5.56 8.81 3.64
CA ARG A 37 -6.75 8.81 2.78
C ARG A 37 -7.74 9.88 3.20
N ASP A 38 -8.60 10.25 2.27
CA ASP A 38 -9.91 10.82 2.54
C ASP A 38 -10.99 9.92 1.88
N PRO A 39 -12.30 10.21 1.99
CA PRO A 39 -13.35 9.38 1.40
C PRO A 39 -13.30 9.25 -0.12
N PHE A 40 -12.49 10.04 -0.83
CA PHE A 40 -12.43 10.08 -2.28
C PHE A 40 -11.11 9.54 -2.85
N GLN A 41 -10.03 9.59 -2.09
CA GLN A 41 -8.69 9.28 -2.60
C GLN A 41 -7.74 8.81 -1.50
N VAL A 42 -6.69 8.12 -1.94
CA VAL A 42 -5.57 7.67 -1.10
C VAL A 42 -4.31 8.36 -1.58
N CYS A 43 -3.41 8.69 -0.67
CA CYS A 43 -2.07 9.18 -0.97
C CYS A 43 -0.98 8.36 -0.28
N PHE A 44 0.21 8.45 -0.86
CA PHE A 44 1.46 8.02 -0.26
C PHE A 44 2.45 9.17 -0.32
N ALA A 45 3.08 9.50 0.81
CA ALA A 45 4.06 10.57 0.93
C ALA A 45 3.63 11.89 0.24
N GLY A 46 2.37 12.28 0.40
CA GLY A 46 1.81 13.49 -0.23
C GLY A 46 1.36 13.34 -1.69
N HIS A 47 1.64 12.21 -2.35
CA HIS A 47 1.25 11.94 -3.73
C HIS A 47 -0.02 11.10 -3.82
N ILE A 48 -0.98 11.52 -4.64
CA ILE A 48 -2.23 10.79 -4.86
C ILE A 48 -1.96 9.47 -5.60
N ILE A 49 -2.49 8.37 -5.07
CA ILE A 49 -2.46 7.05 -5.69
C ILE A 49 -3.70 6.91 -6.58
N ASN A 50 -3.54 7.13 -7.87
CA ASN A 50 -4.64 7.07 -8.83
C ASN A 50 -5.24 5.65 -8.92
N GLY A 51 -6.58 5.57 -8.83
CA GLY A 51 -7.32 4.31 -8.94
C GLY A 51 -7.30 3.43 -7.69
N ALA A 52 -6.74 3.91 -6.57
CA ALA A 52 -6.91 3.27 -5.27
C ALA A 52 -8.34 3.48 -4.74
N HIS A 53 -8.89 2.46 -4.08
CA HIS A 53 -10.23 2.48 -3.51
C HIS A 53 -10.18 2.80 -2.01
N PRO A 54 -10.46 4.06 -1.60
CA PRO A 54 -10.24 4.51 -0.23
C PRO A 54 -11.00 3.70 0.81
N ASP A 55 -12.26 3.35 0.52
CA ASP A 55 -13.14 2.62 1.44
C ASP A 55 -12.58 1.25 1.85
N SER A 56 -11.82 0.61 0.95
CA SER A 56 -11.22 -0.72 1.16
C SER A 56 -9.71 -0.68 1.43
N PHE A 57 -9.11 0.52 1.48
CA PHE A 57 -7.67 0.66 1.57
C PHE A 57 -7.16 0.27 2.96
N GLN A 58 -6.18 -0.62 2.99
CA GLN A 58 -5.58 -1.18 4.20
C GLN A 58 -4.06 -1.12 4.10
N VAL A 59 -3.43 -0.49 5.09
CA VAL A 59 -1.97 -0.53 5.27
C VAL A 59 -1.59 -1.87 5.93
N LEU A 60 -0.64 -2.58 5.32
CA LEU A 60 -0.18 -3.90 5.76
C LEU A 60 1.17 -3.83 6.49
N GLY A 61 1.79 -2.65 6.57
CA GLY A 61 3.10 -2.43 7.17
C GLY A 61 4.25 -2.59 6.17
N ASP A 62 5.45 -2.15 6.57
CA ASP A 62 6.68 -2.21 5.77
C ASP A 62 6.55 -1.61 4.36
N GLY A 63 5.70 -0.59 4.22
CA GLY A 63 5.42 0.07 2.93
C GLY A 63 4.37 -0.64 2.06
N TYR A 64 3.92 -1.85 2.43
CA TYR A 64 2.83 -2.53 1.73
C TYR A 64 1.47 -2.00 2.14
N ALA A 65 0.58 -1.92 1.16
CA ALA A 65 -0.83 -1.67 1.35
C ALA A 65 -1.65 -2.42 0.29
N LYS A 66 -2.96 -2.51 0.48
CA LYS A 66 -3.88 -3.04 -0.52
C LYS A 66 -5.22 -2.35 -0.48
N ASP A 67 -5.91 -2.38 -1.60
CA ASP A 67 -7.35 -2.15 -1.65
C ASP A 67 -8.06 -3.46 -2.07
N ILE A 68 -9.36 -3.41 -2.36
CA ILE A 68 -10.12 -4.60 -2.78
C ILE A 68 -9.62 -5.23 -4.11
N PHE A 69 -8.92 -4.47 -4.96
CA PHE A 69 -8.50 -4.90 -6.30
C PHE A 69 -6.98 -5.00 -6.48
N HIS A 70 -6.21 -4.21 -5.74
CA HIS A 70 -4.81 -3.95 -6.01
C HIS A 70 -3.95 -4.04 -4.75
N VAL A 71 -2.68 -4.39 -4.96
CA VAL A 71 -1.62 -4.33 -3.95
C VAL A 71 -0.71 -3.16 -4.31
N TYR A 72 -0.23 -2.45 -3.29
CA TYR A 72 0.66 -1.32 -3.42
C TYR A 72 1.92 -1.52 -2.58
N TYR A 73 3.04 -1.00 -3.06
CA TYR A 73 4.28 -0.86 -2.30
C TYR A 73 4.77 0.58 -2.42
N GLN A 74 4.87 1.27 -1.29
CA GLN A 74 5.25 2.70 -1.23
C GLN A 74 4.49 3.57 -2.24
N GLY A 75 3.17 3.38 -2.32
CA GLY A 75 2.30 4.11 -3.25
C GLY A 75 2.25 3.56 -4.67
N ASP A 76 3.20 2.73 -5.08
CA ASP A 76 3.23 2.14 -6.41
C ASP A 76 2.37 0.89 -6.50
N LYS A 77 1.48 0.85 -7.50
CA LYS A 77 0.64 -0.32 -7.78
C LYS A 77 1.51 -1.49 -8.28
N MET A 78 1.38 -2.64 -7.62
CA MET A 78 2.06 -3.88 -7.99
C MET A 78 1.19 -4.68 -8.98
N PRO A 79 1.58 -4.81 -10.26
CA PRO A 79 0.76 -5.45 -11.28
C PRO A 79 0.74 -6.99 -11.12
N GLY A 80 -0.39 -7.60 -11.49
CA GLY A 80 -0.54 -9.06 -11.56
C GLY A 80 -0.74 -9.76 -10.21
N LEU A 81 -0.96 -9.01 -9.12
CA LEU A 81 -1.19 -9.56 -7.79
C LEU A 81 -2.68 -9.64 -7.47
N MET A 82 -3.05 -10.67 -6.70
CA MET A 82 -4.40 -10.80 -6.14
C MET A 82 -4.44 -10.21 -4.74
N ALA A 83 -5.09 -9.06 -4.57
CA ALA A 83 -5.20 -8.40 -3.26
C ALA A 83 -5.86 -9.26 -2.18
N SER A 84 -6.76 -10.16 -2.58
CA SER A 84 -7.46 -11.08 -1.67
C SER A 84 -6.54 -12.10 -1.00
N THR A 85 -5.46 -12.51 -1.65
CA THR A 85 -4.50 -13.50 -1.11
C THR A 85 -3.20 -12.89 -0.62
N PHE A 86 -3.00 -11.58 -0.85
CA PHE A 86 -1.78 -10.89 -0.46
C PHE A 86 -1.71 -10.62 1.05
N VAL A 87 -0.59 -10.99 1.65
CA VAL A 87 -0.32 -10.87 3.08
C VAL A 87 1.10 -10.35 3.31
N SER A 88 1.24 -9.32 4.15
CA SER A 88 2.53 -8.89 4.69
C SER A 88 2.97 -9.83 5.81
N LEU A 89 4.21 -10.31 5.74
CA LEU A 89 4.82 -11.21 6.72
C LEU A 89 5.70 -10.46 7.74
N GLY A 90 5.90 -9.15 7.53
CA GLY A 90 6.79 -8.33 8.33
C GLY A 90 8.25 -8.36 7.85
N SER A 91 9.06 -7.46 8.39
CA SER A 91 10.48 -7.29 8.02
C SER A 91 10.71 -7.13 6.51
N GLY A 92 9.77 -6.49 5.82
CA GLY A 92 9.81 -6.27 4.37
C GLY A 92 9.36 -7.46 3.52
N TYR A 93 9.07 -8.61 4.12
CA TYR A 93 8.56 -9.78 3.41
C TYR A 93 7.04 -9.70 3.24
N ALA A 94 6.56 -10.12 2.08
CA ALA A 94 5.16 -10.35 1.81
C ALA A 94 4.99 -11.54 0.86
N LYS A 95 3.78 -12.06 0.73
CA LYS A 95 3.49 -13.14 -0.22
C LYS A 95 2.08 -13.04 -0.78
N ASP A 96 1.89 -13.64 -1.95
CA ASP A 96 0.59 -14.07 -2.44
C ASP A 96 0.53 -15.61 -2.45
N SER A 97 -0.43 -16.19 -3.16
CA SER A 97 -0.58 -17.66 -3.27
C SER A 97 0.53 -18.36 -4.07
N LEU A 98 1.32 -17.63 -4.86
CA LEU A 98 2.28 -18.17 -5.83
C LEU A 98 3.72 -17.67 -5.59
N ASN A 99 3.88 -16.50 -4.99
CA ASN A 99 5.12 -15.75 -4.99
C ASN A 99 5.39 -15.12 -3.62
N VAL A 100 6.68 -14.93 -3.35
CA VAL A 100 7.18 -14.16 -2.20
C VAL A 100 7.79 -12.86 -2.72
N TYR A 101 7.65 -11.80 -1.93
CA TYR A 101 8.13 -10.47 -2.20
C TYR A 101 9.00 -9.98 -1.04
N TYR A 102 10.03 -9.21 -1.37
CA TYR A 102 10.88 -8.52 -0.43
C TYR A 102 10.99 -7.05 -0.85
N TYR A 103 10.51 -6.14 -0.01
CA TYR A 103 10.43 -4.69 -0.29
C TYR A 103 9.90 -4.36 -1.70
N GLY A 104 8.72 -4.88 -2.03
CA GLY A 104 8.05 -4.65 -3.31
C GLY A 104 8.63 -5.42 -4.49
N ARG A 105 9.75 -6.13 -4.31
CA ARG A 105 10.38 -6.92 -5.36
C ARG A 105 10.00 -8.38 -5.24
N LYS A 106 9.50 -8.96 -6.31
CA LYS A 106 9.28 -10.40 -6.39
C LYS A 106 10.61 -11.12 -6.22
N ALA A 107 10.66 -12.08 -5.30
CA ALA A 107 11.81 -12.97 -5.16
C ALA A 107 11.85 -13.88 -6.40
N GLU A 108 12.83 -13.68 -7.27
CA GLU A 108 13.09 -14.57 -8.39
C GLU A 108 13.83 -15.80 -7.88
N GLY A 109 13.28 -17.01 -8.10
CA GLY A 109 13.96 -18.25 -7.74
C GLY A 109 13.10 -19.41 -7.20
N LEU A 110 11.78 -19.26 -7.01
CA LEU A 110 10.91 -20.35 -6.53
C LEU A 110 9.64 -20.61 -7.34
N GLY A 111 9.32 -19.75 -8.32
CA GLY A 111 8.14 -19.90 -9.15
C GLY A 111 8.37 -20.80 -10.36
N SER A 112 8.41 -22.13 -10.17
CA SER A 112 7.93 -23.15 -11.16
C SER A 112 8.19 -24.62 -10.78
N ILE A 113 9.00 -24.95 -9.75
CA ILE A 113 9.44 -26.35 -9.55
C ILE A 113 8.50 -27.21 -8.68
N LEU A 114 7.61 -26.66 -7.86
CA LEU A 114 6.91 -27.47 -6.84
C LEU A 114 5.48 -27.94 -7.14
N PHE A 115 4.93 -27.70 -8.35
CA PHE A 115 3.61 -28.28 -8.72
C PHE A 115 3.69 -29.61 -9.49
N TYR A 116 4.90 -30.11 -9.82
CA TYR A 116 5.06 -31.38 -10.56
C TYR A 116 5.51 -32.58 -9.71
N THR A 117 5.79 -32.43 -8.41
CA THR A 117 6.34 -33.52 -7.57
C THR A 117 5.34 -34.17 -6.61
N SER A 118 4.06 -34.21 -6.98
CA SER A 118 3.07 -35.05 -6.30
C SER A 118 2.15 -35.76 -7.30
N LEU A 119 2.72 -36.62 -8.13
CA LEU A 119 2.05 -37.78 -8.76
C LEU A 119 3.13 -38.81 -9.10
N ASN A 120 3.55 -39.56 -8.09
CA ASN A 120 4.09 -40.93 -8.21
C ASN A 120 3.57 -41.73 -7.02
#